data_AF-A0A7S0SBF0-F1
#
_entry.id   AF-A0A7S0SBF0-F1
#
_cell.length_a   1.000
_cell.length_b   1.000
_cell.length_c   1.000
_cell.angle_alpha   90.00
_cell.angle_beta   90.00
_cell.angle_gamma   90.00
#
_symmetry.space_group_name_H-M   'P 1'
#
loop_
_entity.id
_entity.type
_entity.pdbx_description
1 polymer ?
#
loop_
_entity_poly.entity_id
_entity_poly.type
_entity_poly.pdbx_seq_one_letter_code
_entity_poly.pdbx_strand_id
1 'polypeptide(L)'
;MVEGAPADTTPLLKQYKDDAPVHSSRHVLVVTTVAIATLLAVLLLMDRPLSLGGGSDSSLGDPWRPLATLGTLDGADSAQRLEITRLGDKFPVTLIHVGKTGGESVNFGLRDIFSDYKVIHLSHVVPSDLKDRTVFFPIRDPVSRFESAYKWRKHESSASGFAIEREIYKCYPTLADFGAHCLEETACAKTLQHELQTNQSVHHMGMGLQYYTESFDYQHVPMYITQAESLQDDFDRAVSHLLGVDVSFPLQHANADYAEKDDWIPEEFKANVRQLLQGEYVVYDKIKEIYSL
;
A
#
# COMPACT_ATOMS: atom_id res chain seq x y z
N MET A 1 49.67 19.19 -36.33
CA MET A 1 50.47 18.04 -36.83
C MET A 1 51.12 17.44 -35.60
N VAL A 2 50.71 16.32 -35.02
CA VAL A 2 50.28 15.03 -35.59
C VAL A 2 49.00 14.56 -34.89
N GLU A 3 48.09 13.96 -35.67
CA GLU A 3 46.80 13.41 -35.25
C GLU A 3 46.97 12.14 -34.42
N GLY A 4 46.23 12.04 -33.31
CA GLY A 4 46.09 10.82 -32.50
C GLY A 4 44.76 10.14 -32.79
N ALA A 5 44.82 8.86 -33.19
CA ALA A 5 43.66 8.02 -33.49
C ALA A 5 42.84 7.66 -32.23
N PRO A 6 41.52 7.45 -32.34
CA PRO A 6 40.66 7.07 -31.23
C PRO A 6 40.72 5.56 -30.93
N ALA A 7 40.68 5.21 -29.65
CA ALA A 7 40.61 3.84 -29.16
C ALA A 7 39.18 3.28 -29.26
N ASP A 8 39.06 2.18 -30.00
CA ASP A 8 37.88 1.34 -30.12
C ASP A 8 37.75 0.46 -28.87
N THR A 9 36.62 0.55 -28.17
CA THR A 9 36.31 -0.28 -26.99
C THR A 9 35.01 -1.04 -27.24
N THR A 10 35.14 -2.14 -27.96
CA THR A 10 34.09 -3.17 -28.06
C THR A 10 34.23 -4.13 -26.85
N PRO A 11 33.18 -4.37 -26.05
CA PRO A 11 33.24 -5.35 -24.96
C PRO A 11 33.07 -6.78 -25.47
N LEU A 12 33.97 -7.66 -25.00
CA LEU A 12 34.00 -9.11 -25.22
C LEU A 12 32.79 -9.80 -24.57
N LEU A 13 31.91 -10.38 -25.40
CA LEU A 13 30.90 -11.36 -25.01
C LEU A 13 31.57 -12.69 -24.65
N LYS A 14 31.53 -13.07 -23.36
CA LYS A 14 31.88 -14.42 -22.89
C LYS A 14 30.79 -15.41 -23.34
N GLN A 15 31.15 -16.34 -24.21
CA GLN A 15 30.38 -17.55 -24.47
C GLN A 15 30.41 -18.46 -23.23
N TYR A 16 29.24 -18.70 -22.63
CA TYR A 16 29.04 -19.82 -21.71
C TYR A 16 28.81 -21.09 -22.54
N LYS A 17 29.61 -22.12 -22.27
CA LYS A 17 29.41 -23.49 -22.76
C LYS A 17 28.42 -24.19 -21.82
N ASP A 18 27.40 -24.79 -22.41
CA ASP A 18 26.46 -25.68 -21.75
C ASP A 18 27.13 -27.03 -21.44
N ASP A 19 27.34 -27.33 -20.16
CA ASP A 19 27.61 -28.69 -19.67
C ASP A 19 26.32 -29.22 -19.02
N ALA A 20 25.63 -30.11 -19.71
CA ALA A 20 24.45 -30.80 -19.20
C ALA A 20 24.86 -31.94 -18.23
N PRO A 21 24.24 -32.07 -17.04
CA PRO A 21 24.50 -33.17 -16.14
C PRO A 21 23.78 -34.46 -16.56
N VAL A 22 24.54 -35.56 -16.59
CA VAL A 22 24.05 -36.93 -16.79
C VAL A 22 23.28 -37.38 -15.55
N HIS A 23 21.94 -37.47 -15.65
CA HIS A 23 21.09 -37.97 -14.58
C HIS A 23 21.10 -39.51 -14.50
N SER A 24 21.55 -40.01 -13.34
CA SER A 24 21.47 -41.42 -12.93
C SER A 24 20.03 -41.82 -12.59
N SER A 25 19.41 -42.62 -13.47
CA SER A 25 18.03 -43.09 -13.36
C SER A 25 17.92 -44.37 -12.52
N ARG A 26 18.13 -44.32 -11.19
CA ARG A 26 17.79 -45.45 -10.30
C ARG A 26 17.15 -45.11 -8.94
N HIS A 27 16.93 -43.84 -8.59
CA HIS A 27 16.31 -43.45 -7.31
C HIS A 27 14.89 -42.88 -7.41
N VAL A 28 14.34 -42.69 -8.62
CA VAL A 28 13.05 -42.02 -8.82
C VAL A 28 11.84 -42.92 -8.49
N LEU A 29 11.99 -44.25 -8.44
CA LEU A 29 10.83 -45.14 -8.30
C LEU A 29 10.30 -45.31 -6.86
N VAL A 30 11.11 -45.03 -5.84
CA VAL A 30 10.71 -45.24 -4.42
C VAL A 30 10.07 -43.99 -3.81
N VAL A 31 10.43 -42.79 -4.28
CA VAL A 31 9.91 -41.53 -3.72
C VAL A 31 8.48 -41.24 -4.19
N THR A 32 8.13 -41.61 -5.42
CA THR A 32 6.78 -41.41 -5.97
C THR A 32 5.73 -42.29 -5.29
N THR A 33 6.08 -43.49 -4.82
CA THR A 33 5.11 -44.40 -4.18
C THR A 33 4.70 -43.90 -2.78
N VAL A 34 5.62 -43.29 -2.03
CA VAL A 34 5.33 -42.73 -0.69
C VAL A 34 4.50 -41.44 -0.80
N ALA A 35 4.78 -40.60 -1.80
CA ALA A 35 4.00 -39.38 -2.04
C ALA A 35 2.53 -39.68 -2.40
N ILE A 36 2.30 -40.70 -3.24
CA ILE A 36 0.93 -41.10 -3.64
C ILE A 36 0.16 -41.71 -2.47
N ALA A 37 0.80 -42.54 -1.64
CA ALA A 37 0.15 -43.11 -0.45
C ALA A 37 -0.24 -42.05 0.59
N THR A 38 0.57 -41.00 0.73
CA THR A 38 0.29 -39.88 1.66
C THR A 38 -0.86 -39.01 1.14
N LEU A 39 -0.91 -38.76 -0.18
CA LEU A 39 -1.99 -37.99 -0.80
C LEU A 39 -3.35 -38.72 -0.73
N LEU A 40 -3.36 -40.06 -0.90
CA LEU A 40 -4.56 -40.89 -0.75
C LEU A 40 -5.05 -40.97 0.70
N ALA A 41 -4.15 -40.98 1.69
CA ALA A 41 -4.53 -40.93 3.10
C ALA A 41 -5.14 -39.59 3.50
N VAL A 42 -4.67 -38.47 2.93
CA VAL A 42 -5.25 -37.14 3.15
C VAL A 42 -6.65 -37.04 2.52
N LEU A 43 -6.83 -37.55 1.29
CA LEU A 43 -8.13 -37.51 0.60
C LEU A 43 -9.19 -38.38 1.30
N LEU A 44 -8.81 -39.52 1.88
CA LEU A 44 -9.73 -40.37 2.65
C LEU A 44 -10.12 -39.79 4.02
N LEU A 45 -9.38 -38.80 4.54
CA LEU A 45 -9.71 -38.10 5.78
C LEU A 45 -10.64 -36.89 5.55
N MET A 46 -10.84 -36.45 4.31
CA MET A 46 -11.70 -35.30 3.98
C MET A 46 -13.17 -35.65 3.73
N ASP A 47 -13.54 -36.93 3.76
CA ASP A 47 -14.90 -37.41 3.44
C ASP A 47 -15.83 -37.51 4.67
N ARG A 48 -15.52 -36.79 5.77
CA ARG A 48 -16.44 -36.68 6.90
C ARG A 48 -17.45 -35.56 6.65
N PRO A 49 -18.77 -35.84 6.64
CA PRO A 49 -19.78 -34.80 6.52
C PRO A 49 -19.70 -33.90 7.76
N LEU A 50 -19.31 -32.64 7.53
CA LEU A 50 -19.41 -31.59 8.54
C LEU A 50 -20.89 -31.34 8.81
N SER A 51 -21.32 -31.79 9.98
CA SER A 51 -22.60 -31.46 10.59
C SER A 51 -22.73 -29.94 10.73
N LEU A 52 -23.53 -29.34 9.84
CA LEU A 52 -23.98 -27.96 9.95
C LEU A 52 -24.91 -27.83 11.17
N GLY A 53 -24.40 -27.21 12.24
CA GLY A 53 -25.19 -26.89 13.42
C GLY A 53 -24.54 -25.75 14.19
N GLY A 54 -25.11 -24.56 14.07
CA GLY A 54 -24.73 -23.40 14.87
C GLY A 54 -24.74 -22.11 14.08
N GLY A 55 -25.94 -21.55 13.88
CA GLY A 55 -26.09 -20.17 13.46
C GLY A 55 -25.49 -19.24 14.51
N SER A 56 -24.32 -18.69 14.22
CA SER A 56 -23.84 -17.46 14.85
C SER A 56 -24.19 -16.32 13.92
N ASP A 57 -25.18 -15.55 14.37
CA ASP A 57 -25.57 -14.27 13.81
C ASP A 57 -24.36 -13.32 13.86
N SER A 58 -23.52 -13.36 12.82
CA SER A 58 -22.42 -12.43 12.62
C SER A 58 -22.97 -11.18 11.95
N SER A 59 -23.85 -10.47 12.67
CA SER A 59 -23.98 -9.03 12.49
C SER A 59 -22.70 -8.40 13.04
N LEU A 60 -21.59 -8.56 12.31
CA LEU A 60 -20.49 -7.60 12.36
C LEU A 60 -21.12 -6.30 11.88
N GLY A 61 -21.66 -5.54 12.84
CA GLY A 61 -22.16 -4.21 12.62
C GLY A 61 -21.08 -3.44 11.89
N ASP A 62 -21.44 -2.86 10.76
CA ASP A 62 -20.59 -2.00 9.98
C ASP A 62 -19.85 -1.03 10.93
N PRO A 63 -18.53 -1.20 11.16
CA PRO A 63 -17.78 -0.37 12.10
C PRO A 63 -17.69 1.10 11.63
N TRP A 64 -18.22 1.38 10.44
CA TRP A 64 -18.25 2.66 9.75
C TRP A 64 -19.60 3.39 9.90
N ARG A 65 -20.34 3.18 10.99
CA ARG A 65 -21.47 4.07 11.29
C ARG A 65 -20.96 5.52 11.36
N PRO A 66 -21.56 6.47 10.63
CA PRO A 66 -21.15 7.86 10.68
C PRO A 66 -21.27 8.34 12.12
N LEU A 67 -20.16 8.75 12.74
CA LEU A 67 -20.20 9.60 13.91
C LEU A 67 -20.87 10.89 13.47
N ALA A 68 -22.17 10.97 13.72
CA ALA A 68 -23.00 12.14 13.52
C ALA A 68 -22.56 13.24 14.48
N THR A 69 -21.47 13.91 14.12
CA THR A 69 -21.16 15.27 14.55
C THR A 69 -20.74 16.06 13.32
N LEU A 70 -21.66 16.11 12.35
CA LEU A 70 -21.77 17.28 11.46
C LEU A 70 -22.07 18.46 12.38
N GLY A 71 -21.01 19.16 12.81
CA GLY A 71 -21.14 20.47 13.41
C GLY A 71 -22.03 21.32 12.51
N THR A 72 -22.91 22.11 13.13
CA THR A 72 -23.86 22.99 12.44
C THR A 72 -23.16 23.79 11.35
N LEU A 73 -23.32 23.35 10.10
CA LEU A 73 -22.80 24.03 8.93
C LEU A 73 -23.70 25.25 8.69
N ASP A 74 -23.10 26.45 8.62
CA ASP A 74 -23.81 27.67 8.26
C ASP A 74 -24.54 27.47 6.93
N GLY A 75 -25.76 28.01 6.79
CA GLY A 75 -26.67 27.68 5.68
C GLY A 75 -26.11 27.87 4.26
N ALA A 76 -25.11 28.74 4.08
CA ALA A 76 -24.41 28.89 2.79
C ALA A 76 -23.62 27.64 2.39
N ASP A 77 -23.02 26.93 3.35
CA ASP A 77 -22.27 25.70 3.11
C ASP A 77 -23.21 24.54 2.70
N SER A 78 -24.44 24.54 3.21
CA SER A 78 -25.42 23.49 2.88
C SER A 78 -25.87 23.50 1.42
N ALA A 79 -26.07 24.68 0.81
CA ALA A 79 -26.47 24.81 -0.58
C ALA A 79 -25.32 24.45 -1.54
N GLN A 80 -24.10 24.87 -1.21
CA GLN A 80 -22.91 24.51 -1.99
C GLN A 80 -22.65 23.01 -1.95
N ARG A 81 -22.71 22.37 -0.77
CA ARG A 81 -22.56 20.91 -0.64
C ARG A 81 -23.61 20.15 -1.43
N LEU A 82 -24.87 20.59 -1.42
CA LEU A 82 -25.93 19.95 -2.19
C LEU A 82 -25.65 20.03 -3.69
N GLU A 83 -25.19 21.18 -4.18
CA GLU A 83 -24.82 21.34 -5.59
C GLU A 83 -23.60 20.50 -5.97
N ILE A 84 -22.56 20.48 -5.13
CA ILE A 84 -21.37 19.63 -5.31
C ILE A 84 -21.78 18.15 -5.41
N THR A 85 -22.62 17.68 -4.48
CA THR A 85 -23.11 16.28 -4.47
C THR A 85 -23.91 15.96 -5.74
N ARG A 86 -24.82 16.86 -6.13
CA ARG A 86 -25.63 16.71 -7.34
C ARG A 86 -24.78 16.66 -8.62
N LEU A 87 -23.67 17.39 -8.66
CA LEU A 87 -22.71 17.31 -9.75
C LEU A 87 -21.89 16.01 -9.68
N GLY A 88 -21.48 15.62 -8.47
CA GLY A 88 -20.73 14.40 -8.18
C GLY A 88 -21.44 13.11 -8.59
N ASP A 89 -22.77 13.04 -8.45
CA ASP A 89 -23.60 11.87 -8.83
C ASP A 89 -23.44 11.39 -10.28
N LYS A 90 -22.83 12.20 -11.15
CA LYS A 90 -22.57 11.86 -12.55
C LYS A 90 -21.28 11.06 -12.75
N PHE A 91 -20.45 10.95 -11.73
CA PHE A 91 -19.10 10.40 -11.85
C PHE A 91 -18.92 9.18 -10.95
N PRO A 92 -18.71 7.99 -11.53
CA PRO A 92 -18.27 6.83 -10.76
C PRO A 92 -16.82 7.05 -10.30
N VAL A 93 -16.59 7.00 -8.98
CA VAL A 93 -15.28 7.26 -8.37
C VAL A 93 -14.73 6.01 -7.70
N THR A 94 -13.43 5.76 -7.87
CA THR A 94 -12.66 4.76 -7.10
C THR A 94 -11.53 5.45 -6.36
N LEU A 95 -11.41 5.21 -5.05
CA LEU A 95 -10.24 5.56 -4.26
C LEU A 95 -9.30 4.36 -4.13
N ILE A 96 -8.04 4.51 -4.52
CA ILE A 96 -6.98 3.58 -4.12
C ILE A 96 -6.38 4.09 -2.81
N HIS A 97 -6.79 3.52 -1.68
CA HIS A 97 -6.41 4.00 -0.35
C HIS A 97 -5.09 3.38 0.10
N VAL A 98 -4.00 4.14 -0.04
CA VAL A 98 -2.69 3.83 0.52
C VAL A 98 -2.64 4.20 2.00
N GLY A 99 -2.18 3.29 2.85
CA GLY A 99 -2.04 3.57 4.27
C GLY A 99 -1.11 4.76 4.53
N LYS A 100 -1.55 5.67 5.40
CA LYS A 100 -0.75 6.80 5.94
C LYS A 100 -0.41 7.91 4.95
N THR A 101 -1.23 8.06 3.91
CA THR A 101 -1.15 9.15 2.93
C THR A 101 -2.28 10.18 3.07
N GLY A 102 -3.03 10.15 4.17
CA GLY A 102 -4.27 10.95 4.31
C GLY A 102 -5.48 10.35 3.58
N GLY A 103 -5.36 9.12 3.07
CA GLY A 103 -6.42 8.46 2.30
C GLY A 103 -7.75 8.29 3.04
N GLU A 104 -7.75 8.18 4.37
CA GLU A 104 -9.01 8.14 5.15
C GLU A 104 -9.77 9.48 5.11
N SER A 105 -9.05 10.60 5.14
CA SER A 105 -9.67 11.92 4.98
C SER A 105 -10.26 12.08 3.58
N VAL A 106 -9.55 11.63 2.55
CA VAL A 106 -10.03 11.62 1.16
C VAL A 106 -11.23 10.66 1.02
N ASN A 107 -11.21 9.50 1.67
CA ASN A 107 -12.32 8.54 1.69
C ASN A 107 -13.62 9.21 2.17
N PHE A 108 -13.56 9.92 3.31
CA PHE A 108 -14.73 10.63 3.82
C PHE A 108 -15.22 11.72 2.86
N GLY A 109 -14.31 12.55 2.33
CA GLY A 109 -14.68 13.59 1.37
C GLY A 109 -15.33 13.04 0.10
N LEU A 110 -14.75 11.98 -0.49
CA LEU A 110 -15.31 11.36 -1.70
C LEU A 110 -16.65 10.69 -1.44
N ARG A 111 -16.80 9.97 -0.32
CA ARG A 111 -18.07 9.31 0.03
C ARG A 111 -19.21 10.31 0.24
N ASP A 112 -18.90 11.51 0.73
CA ASP A 112 -19.89 12.57 0.94
C ASP A 112 -20.31 13.26 -0.37
N ILE A 113 -19.45 13.25 -1.39
CA ILE A 113 -19.67 13.95 -2.67
C ILE A 113 -20.23 13.03 -3.77
N PHE A 114 -19.79 11.76 -3.82
CA PHE A 114 -20.05 10.86 -4.94
C PHE A 114 -20.90 9.66 -4.50
N SER A 115 -22.08 9.49 -5.09
CA SER A 115 -22.97 8.36 -4.76
C SER A 115 -22.49 7.01 -5.30
N ASP A 116 -21.91 6.97 -6.51
CA ASP A 116 -21.22 5.77 -7.03
C ASP A 116 -19.74 5.80 -6.63
N TYR A 117 -19.48 5.46 -5.37
CA TYR A 117 -18.17 5.46 -4.75
C TYR A 117 -17.68 4.04 -4.43
N LYS A 118 -16.41 3.78 -4.73
CA LYS A 118 -15.70 2.54 -4.38
C LYS A 118 -14.36 2.86 -3.71
N VAL A 119 -13.96 2.05 -2.74
CA VAL A 119 -12.62 2.10 -2.13
C VAL A 119 -11.91 0.77 -2.33
N ILE A 120 -10.63 0.82 -2.69
CA ILE A 120 -9.70 -0.31 -2.70
C ILE A 120 -8.70 -0.06 -1.57
N HIS A 121 -8.71 -0.94 -0.56
CA HIS A 121 -7.86 -0.81 0.62
C HIS A 121 -7.45 -2.21 1.10
N LEU A 122 -6.15 -2.42 1.33
CA LEU A 122 -5.57 -3.70 1.77
C LEU A 122 -5.82 -4.88 0.80
N SER A 123 -6.10 -4.58 -0.47
CA SER A 123 -6.24 -5.55 -1.55
C SER A 123 -5.52 -5.03 -2.78
N HIS A 124 -4.96 -5.94 -3.59
CA HIS A 124 -4.41 -5.57 -4.90
C HIS A 124 -5.49 -4.93 -5.77
N VAL A 125 -5.05 -3.98 -6.59
CA VAL A 125 -5.93 -3.30 -7.54
C VAL A 125 -6.20 -4.22 -8.72
N VAL A 126 -7.45 -4.56 -8.99
CA VAL A 126 -7.81 -5.30 -10.20
C VAL A 126 -8.16 -4.30 -11.30
N PRO A 127 -7.62 -4.39 -12.54
CA PRO A 127 -7.91 -3.42 -13.59
C PRO A 127 -9.41 -3.21 -13.88
N SER A 128 -10.23 -4.24 -13.70
CA SER A 128 -11.69 -4.13 -13.83
C SER A 128 -12.33 -3.19 -12.81
N ASP A 129 -11.69 -2.98 -11.66
CA ASP A 129 -12.16 -2.07 -10.61
C ASP A 129 -11.95 -0.59 -10.95
N LEU A 130 -11.12 -0.31 -11.96
CA LEU A 130 -10.80 1.04 -12.43
C LEU A 130 -11.52 1.39 -13.74
N LYS A 131 -12.09 0.39 -14.41
CA LYS A 131 -12.68 0.56 -15.74
C LYS A 131 -13.87 1.52 -15.68
N ASP A 132 -13.85 2.55 -16.53
CA ASP A 132 -14.88 3.57 -16.64
C ASP A 132 -15.11 4.37 -15.34
N ARG A 133 -14.10 4.44 -14.46
CA ARG A 133 -14.15 5.16 -13.19
C ARG A 133 -13.07 6.24 -13.11
N THR A 134 -13.39 7.32 -12.42
CA THR A 134 -12.42 8.33 -12.02
C THR A 134 -11.65 7.82 -10.80
N VAL A 135 -10.32 7.83 -10.87
CA VAL A 135 -9.48 7.27 -9.80
C VAL A 135 -8.85 8.39 -8.98
N PHE A 136 -8.97 8.32 -7.66
CA PHE A 136 -8.20 9.13 -6.71
C PHE A 136 -7.11 8.27 -6.09
N PHE A 137 -5.89 8.82 -6.01
CA PHE A 137 -4.74 8.10 -5.48
C PHE A 137 -3.90 8.99 -4.55
N PRO A 138 -4.16 8.95 -3.23
CA PRO A 138 -3.40 9.72 -2.27
C PRO A 138 -2.01 9.14 -2.05
N ILE A 139 -0.99 9.96 -2.22
CA ILE A 139 0.43 9.60 -2.09
C ILE A 139 1.11 10.40 -0.99
N ARG A 140 2.29 9.94 -0.58
CA ARG A 140 3.15 10.60 0.40
C ARG A 140 4.59 10.17 0.15
N ASP A 141 5.55 10.99 0.55
CA ASP A 141 6.96 10.58 0.58
C ASP A 141 7.10 9.20 1.28
N PRO A 142 7.74 8.20 0.63
CA PRO A 142 7.81 6.83 1.16
C PRO A 142 8.39 6.72 2.57
N VAL A 143 9.44 7.48 2.93
CA VAL A 143 10.02 7.47 4.27
C VAL A 143 9.04 8.05 5.30
N SER A 144 8.46 9.20 5.00
CA SER A 144 7.48 9.88 5.87
C SER A 144 6.22 9.03 6.08
N ARG A 145 5.78 8.32 5.03
CA ARG A 145 4.68 7.34 5.10
C ARG A 145 5.05 6.16 6.01
N PHE A 146 6.25 5.60 5.82
CA PHE A 146 6.73 4.48 6.62
C PHE A 146 6.84 4.84 8.10
N GLU A 147 7.41 6.00 8.41
CA GLU A 147 7.51 6.53 9.77
C GLU A 147 6.13 6.64 10.43
N SER A 148 5.17 7.23 9.73
CA SER A 148 3.78 7.36 10.19
C SER A 148 3.13 5.99 10.42
N ALA A 149 3.38 5.02 9.54
CA ALA A 149 2.87 3.65 9.68
C ALA A 149 3.49 2.93 10.89
N TYR A 150 4.81 3.05 11.06
CA TYR A 150 5.53 2.47 12.19
C TYR A 150 5.02 3.05 13.52
N LYS A 151 4.93 4.38 13.65
CA LYS A 151 4.46 5.04 14.89
C LYS A 151 3.04 4.62 15.24
N TRP A 152 2.13 4.64 14.27
CA TRP A 152 0.74 4.24 14.49
C TRP A 152 0.61 2.76 14.85
N ARG A 153 1.25 1.85 14.11
CA ARG A 153 1.18 0.42 14.43
C ARG A 153 1.86 0.10 15.76
N LYS A 154 2.96 0.76 16.12
CA LYS A 154 3.59 0.61 17.44
C LYS A 154 2.65 1.09 18.56
N HIS A 155 1.92 2.18 18.33
CA HIS A 155 0.88 2.64 19.25
C HIS A 155 -0.24 1.60 19.42
N GLU A 156 -0.80 1.08 18.31
CA GLU A 156 -1.88 0.08 18.32
C GLU A 156 -1.46 -1.34 18.76
N SER A 157 -0.26 -1.77 18.42
CA SER A 157 0.22 -3.15 18.63
C SER A 157 0.44 -3.48 20.11
N SER A 158 0.47 -2.47 20.98
CA SER A 158 0.30 -2.66 22.42
C SER A 158 -1.02 -3.34 22.78
N ALA A 159 -2.02 -3.32 21.89
CA ALA A 159 -3.34 -3.91 22.08
C ALA A 159 -3.65 -5.13 21.19
N SER A 160 -3.24 -5.18 19.90
CA SER A 160 -3.76 -6.23 18.98
C SER A 160 -2.98 -6.49 17.67
N GLY A 161 -1.66 -6.23 17.61
CA GLY A 161 -0.88 -6.37 16.36
C GLY A 161 -0.75 -7.80 15.81
N PHE A 162 -0.27 -7.96 14.57
CA PHE A 162 0.12 -9.29 14.06
C PHE A 162 1.35 -9.81 14.82
N ALA A 163 1.53 -11.14 14.87
CA ALA A 163 2.64 -11.74 15.60
C ALA A 163 4.00 -11.25 15.08
N ILE A 164 4.14 -11.15 13.76
CA ILE A 164 5.38 -10.72 13.11
C ILE A 164 5.69 -9.24 13.34
N GLU A 165 4.68 -8.36 13.33
CA GLU A 165 4.88 -6.93 13.64
C GLU A 165 5.40 -6.75 15.07
N ARG A 166 4.88 -7.54 16.03
CA ARG A 166 5.41 -7.52 17.40
C ARG A 166 6.86 -7.98 17.48
N GLU A 167 7.27 -8.94 16.66
CA GLU A 167 8.67 -9.36 16.57
C GLU A 167 9.56 -8.25 15.99
N ILE A 168 9.10 -7.58 14.94
CA ILE A 168 9.77 -6.41 14.38
C ILE A 168 9.91 -5.30 15.44
N TYR A 169 8.87 -4.99 16.22
CA TYR A 169 8.96 -3.97 17.29
C TYR A 169 9.84 -4.38 18.46
N LYS A 170 10.03 -5.68 18.71
CA LYS A 170 11.02 -6.15 19.69
C LYS A 170 12.45 -5.98 19.18
N CYS A 171 12.67 -6.22 17.89
CA CYS A 171 13.96 -6.01 17.24
C CYS A 171 14.33 -4.52 17.15
N TYR A 172 13.33 -3.67 16.91
CA TYR A 172 13.51 -2.24 16.70
C TYR A 172 12.57 -1.48 17.63
N PRO A 173 12.95 -1.26 18.90
CA PRO A 173 12.08 -0.63 19.88
C PRO A 173 11.94 0.88 19.66
N THR A 174 12.83 1.51 18.89
CA THR A 174 12.73 2.92 18.47
C THR A 174 12.96 3.06 16.96
N LEU A 175 12.55 4.19 16.38
CA LEU A 175 12.92 4.53 15.00
C LEU A 175 14.44 4.70 14.84
N ALA A 176 15.15 5.14 15.89
CA ALA A 176 16.61 5.22 15.86
C ALA A 176 17.25 3.82 15.71
N ASP A 177 16.81 2.85 16.51
CA ASP A 177 17.28 1.46 16.40
C ASP A 177 16.91 0.86 15.04
N PHE A 178 15.70 1.16 14.55
CA PHE A 178 15.26 0.75 13.22
C PHE A 178 16.24 1.27 12.16
N GLY A 179 16.49 2.57 12.17
CA GLY A 179 17.36 3.24 11.22
C GLY A 179 18.78 2.70 11.23
N ALA A 180 19.35 2.47 12.41
CA ALA A 180 20.71 1.97 12.55
C ALA A 180 20.88 0.53 12.01
N HIS A 181 19.86 -0.31 12.14
CA HIS A 181 20.02 -1.77 12.01
C HIS A 181 19.16 -2.43 10.92
N CYS A 182 18.28 -1.71 10.21
CA CYS A 182 17.36 -2.31 9.22
C CYS A 182 18.03 -2.88 7.95
N LEU A 183 19.29 -2.52 7.69
CA LEU A 183 20.07 -2.98 6.54
C LEU A 183 21.18 -3.98 6.91
N GLU A 184 21.30 -4.36 8.18
CA GLU A 184 22.33 -5.29 8.62
C GLU A 184 22.02 -6.74 8.22
N GLU A 185 23.01 -7.62 8.34
CA GLU A 185 22.86 -9.06 8.07
C GLU A 185 22.36 -9.86 9.29
N THR A 186 21.55 -9.23 10.14
CA THR A 186 20.97 -9.84 11.35
C THR A 186 19.68 -10.60 11.03
N ALA A 187 19.27 -11.52 11.93
CA ALA A 187 18.00 -12.22 11.78
C ALA A 187 16.81 -11.23 11.74
N CYS A 188 16.82 -10.21 12.60
CA CYS A 188 15.80 -9.16 12.63
C CYS A 188 15.69 -8.41 11.29
N ALA A 189 16.82 -8.01 10.70
CA ALA A 189 16.84 -7.26 9.44
C ALA A 189 16.37 -8.11 8.27
N LYS A 190 16.77 -9.39 8.22
CA LYS A 190 16.32 -10.34 7.19
C LYS A 190 14.82 -10.58 7.26
N THR A 191 14.28 -10.78 8.47
CA THR A 191 12.84 -10.90 8.68
C THR A 191 12.13 -9.63 8.21
N LEU A 192 12.56 -8.46 8.67
CA LEU A 192 11.98 -7.18 8.26
C LEU A 192 11.96 -7.00 6.74
N GLN A 193 13.11 -7.19 6.08
CA GLN A 193 13.26 -7.06 4.63
C GLN A 193 12.37 -8.04 3.89
N HIS A 194 12.29 -9.29 4.35
CA HIS A 194 11.40 -10.29 3.78
C HIS A 194 9.93 -9.87 3.87
N GLU A 195 9.47 -9.44 5.04
CA GLU A 195 8.06 -9.06 5.24
C GLU A 195 7.67 -7.79 4.47
N LEU A 196 8.61 -6.85 4.30
CA LEU A 196 8.39 -5.67 3.45
C LEU A 196 8.38 -5.99 1.96
N GLN A 197 9.00 -7.09 1.53
CA GLN A 197 8.97 -7.51 0.12
C GLN A 197 7.73 -8.33 -0.20
N THR A 198 7.26 -9.17 0.73
CA THR A 198 6.07 -10.01 0.52
C THR A 198 4.77 -9.23 0.67
N ASN A 199 4.80 -8.04 1.27
CA ASN A 199 3.67 -7.11 1.43
C ASN A 199 2.45 -7.68 2.17
N GLN A 200 2.53 -8.88 2.75
CA GLN A 200 1.35 -9.59 3.26
C GLN A 200 1.17 -9.48 4.78
N SER A 201 2.24 -9.28 5.54
CA SER A 201 2.20 -9.49 6.99
C SER A 201 2.40 -8.21 7.82
N VAL A 202 2.94 -7.16 7.19
CA VAL A 202 3.22 -5.85 7.79
C VAL A 202 2.38 -4.77 7.11
N HIS A 203 1.07 -5.03 6.97
CA HIS A 203 0.08 -4.27 6.19
C HIS A 203 0.48 -2.82 5.88
N HIS A 204 0.35 -1.90 6.84
CA HIS A 204 0.54 -0.48 6.57
C HIS A 204 2.02 -0.07 6.40
N MET A 205 2.99 -0.89 6.80
CA MET A 205 4.41 -0.61 6.53
C MET A 205 4.84 -1.14 5.15
N GLY A 206 4.38 -2.33 4.76
CA GLY A 206 4.74 -2.97 3.48
C GLY A 206 3.84 -2.60 2.30
N MET A 207 2.53 -2.40 2.51
CA MET A 207 1.57 -2.07 1.44
C MET A 207 1.64 -0.57 1.07
N GLY A 208 2.77 -0.16 0.51
CA GLY A 208 3.00 1.17 -0.04
C GLY A 208 2.52 1.32 -1.49
N LEU A 209 3.05 2.31 -2.20
CA LEU A 209 2.70 2.62 -3.59
C LEU A 209 3.01 1.46 -4.54
N GLN A 210 4.11 0.74 -4.32
CA GLN A 210 4.51 -0.38 -5.16
C GLN A 210 3.47 -1.51 -5.10
N TYR A 211 3.01 -1.84 -3.90
CA TYR A 211 1.99 -2.87 -3.68
C TYR A 211 0.69 -2.62 -4.45
N TYR A 212 0.21 -1.37 -4.48
CA TYR A 212 -1.02 -1.05 -5.18
C TYR A 212 -0.84 -0.94 -6.69
N THR A 213 0.34 -0.51 -7.16
CA THR A 213 0.60 -0.26 -8.58
C THR A 213 1.12 -1.46 -9.36
N GLU A 214 1.64 -2.51 -8.71
CA GLU A 214 2.21 -3.67 -9.40
C GLU A 214 1.20 -4.44 -10.27
N SER A 215 -0.10 -4.33 -9.96
CA SER A 215 -1.16 -5.10 -10.61
C SER A 215 -1.88 -4.36 -11.74
N PHE A 216 -1.50 -3.11 -12.03
CA PHE A 216 -2.07 -2.35 -13.14
C PHE A 216 -1.11 -1.31 -13.73
N ASP A 217 -1.32 -0.96 -14.99
CA ASP A 217 -0.53 0.07 -15.66
C ASP A 217 -1.04 1.48 -15.31
N TYR A 218 -0.58 1.98 -14.17
CA TYR A 218 -0.95 3.30 -13.65
C TYR A 218 -0.52 4.47 -14.54
N GLN A 219 0.33 4.25 -15.55
CA GLN A 219 0.74 5.30 -16.49
C GLN A 219 -0.36 5.62 -17.51
N HIS A 220 -1.29 4.68 -17.74
CA HIS A 220 -2.38 4.81 -18.70
C HIS A 220 -3.75 4.96 -18.04
N VAL A 221 -3.82 4.91 -16.70
CA VAL A 221 -5.04 5.20 -15.95
C VAL A 221 -5.02 6.68 -15.56
N PRO A 222 -6.00 7.49 -15.98
CA PRO A 222 -6.10 8.88 -15.54
C PRO A 222 -6.48 8.91 -14.06
N MET A 223 -5.59 9.46 -13.23
CA MET A 223 -5.79 9.57 -11.78
C MET A 223 -5.70 11.02 -11.31
N TYR A 224 -6.43 11.32 -10.23
CA TYR A 224 -6.23 12.51 -9.42
C TYR A 224 -5.32 12.16 -8.25
N ILE A 225 -4.13 12.74 -8.25
CA ILE A 225 -3.13 12.54 -7.20
C ILE A 225 -3.32 13.61 -6.12
N THR A 226 -3.33 13.18 -4.86
CA THR A 226 -3.33 14.08 -3.71
C THR A 226 -2.11 13.78 -2.84
N GLN A 227 -1.32 14.78 -2.47
CA GLN A 227 -0.16 14.60 -1.61
C GLN A 227 -0.56 14.86 -0.16
N ALA A 228 -0.15 14.00 0.77
CA ALA A 228 -0.46 14.17 2.19
C ALA A 228 -0.01 15.54 2.74
N GLU A 229 1.09 16.08 2.22
CA GLU A 229 1.68 17.37 2.60
C GLU A 229 0.85 18.59 2.14
N SER A 230 -0.01 18.42 1.12
CA SER A 230 -0.89 19.45 0.55
C SER A 230 -2.32 18.94 0.36
N LEU A 231 -2.77 18.06 1.26
CA LEU A 231 -3.94 17.19 1.06
C LEU A 231 -5.23 17.96 0.75
N GLN A 232 -5.52 19.02 1.51
CA GLN A 232 -6.73 19.83 1.33
C GLN A 232 -6.74 20.51 -0.03
N ASP A 233 -5.65 21.22 -0.37
CA ASP A 233 -5.54 21.97 -1.62
C ASP A 233 -5.55 21.05 -2.84
N ASP A 234 -4.91 19.88 -2.75
CA ASP A 234 -4.89 18.90 -3.82
C ASP A 234 -6.27 18.26 -4.03
N PHE A 235 -6.98 17.96 -2.94
CA PHE A 235 -8.34 17.42 -2.99
C PHE A 235 -9.31 18.42 -3.62
N ASP A 236 -9.35 19.65 -3.11
CA ASP A 236 -10.22 20.70 -3.62
C ASP A 236 -9.95 20.96 -5.11
N ARG A 237 -8.68 21.03 -5.52
CA ARG A 237 -8.29 21.20 -6.93
C ARG A 237 -8.74 20.02 -7.80
N ALA A 238 -8.55 18.79 -7.34
CA ALA A 238 -8.96 17.59 -8.07
C ALA A 238 -10.48 17.52 -8.27
N VAL A 239 -11.25 17.74 -7.20
CA VAL A 239 -12.72 17.74 -7.26
C VAL A 239 -13.21 18.91 -8.11
N SER A 240 -12.61 20.10 -7.97
CA SER A 240 -12.98 21.26 -8.80
C SER A 240 -12.81 20.98 -10.30
N HIS A 241 -11.67 20.39 -10.66
CA HIS A 241 -11.39 19.99 -12.05
C HIS A 241 -12.39 18.95 -12.56
N LEU A 242 -12.72 17.95 -11.75
CA LEU A 242 -13.67 16.90 -12.13
C LEU A 242 -15.09 17.44 -12.32
N LEU A 243 -15.55 18.32 -11.42
CA LEU A 243 -16.92 18.83 -11.44
C LEU A 243 -17.11 20.06 -12.35
N GLY A 244 -16.02 20.74 -12.72
CA GLY A 244 -16.05 21.96 -13.54
C GLY A 244 -16.56 23.19 -12.79
N VAL A 245 -16.45 23.20 -11.45
CA VAL A 245 -16.83 24.31 -10.56
C VAL A 245 -15.80 24.43 -9.46
N ASP A 246 -15.61 25.63 -8.90
CA ASP A 246 -14.73 25.81 -7.75
C ASP A 246 -15.31 25.13 -6.52
N VAL A 247 -14.54 24.22 -5.93
CA VAL A 247 -14.89 23.46 -4.73
C VAL A 247 -13.98 23.86 -3.58
N SER A 248 -14.60 24.12 -2.43
CA SER A 248 -13.92 24.15 -1.14
C SER A 248 -14.66 23.20 -0.23
N PHE A 249 -14.11 22.02 0.00
CA PHE A 249 -14.74 20.97 0.78
C PHE A 249 -13.80 20.55 1.92
N PRO A 250 -14.03 21.03 3.15
CA PRO A 250 -13.11 20.79 4.24
C PRO A 250 -13.02 19.30 4.56
N LEU A 251 -11.82 18.73 4.45
CA LEU A 251 -11.56 17.35 4.79
C LEU A 251 -11.51 17.17 6.30
N GLN A 252 -12.13 16.11 6.78
CA GLN A 252 -11.97 15.69 8.17
C GLN A 252 -10.53 15.20 8.39
N HIS A 253 -9.84 15.74 9.41
CA HIS A 253 -8.55 15.22 9.83
C HIS A 253 -8.74 13.90 10.57
N ALA A 254 -8.44 12.77 9.92
CA ALA A 254 -8.60 11.45 10.50
C ALA A 254 -7.33 11.01 11.25
N ASN A 255 -7.49 10.46 12.46
CA ASN A 255 -6.42 9.87 13.26
C ASN A 255 -5.27 10.84 13.63
N ALA A 256 -5.57 12.06 14.07
CA ALA A 256 -4.52 13.02 14.49
C ALA A 256 -3.76 12.56 15.76
N ASP A 257 -4.39 11.74 16.59
CA ASP A 257 -4.01 11.58 18.00
C ASP A 257 -2.82 10.63 18.27
N TYR A 258 -2.30 9.94 17.25
CA TYR A 258 -1.16 9.01 17.44
C TYR A 258 0.21 9.65 17.18
N ALA A 259 0.25 10.90 16.71
CA ALA A 259 1.48 11.57 16.28
C ALA A 259 2.38 12.03 17.44
N GLU A 260 1.87 12.07 18.68
CA GLU A 260 2.50 12.79 19.80
C GLU A 260 3.50 11.98 20.65
N LYS A 261 4.34 11.13 20.04
CA LYS A 261 5.50 10.58 20.74
C LYS A 261 6.78 11.08 20.09
N ASP A 262 7.55 11.84 20.86
CA ASP A 262 8.88 12.39 20.54
C ASP A 262 9.93 11.27 20.33
N ASP A 263 9.67 10.34 19.41
CA ASP A 263 10.71 9.46 18.89
C ASP A 263 11.61 10.34 18.01
N TRP A 264 12.79 10.69 18.53
CA TRP A 264 13.84 11.35 17.76
C TRP A 264 14.18 10.52 16.51
N ILE A 265 14.27 11.18 15.36
CA ILE A 265 14.51 10.54 14.07
C ILE A 265 15.93 10.90 13.61
N PRO A 266 16.89 9.97 13.72
CA PRO A 266 18.24 10.20 13.22
C PRO A 266 18.26 10.37 11.69
N GLU A 267 19.25 11.08 11.16
CA GLU A 267 19.45 11.17 9.71
C GLU A 267 19.79 9.80 9.10
N GLU A 268 20.47 8.95 9.87
CA GLU A 268 20.73 7.55 9.51
C GLU A 268 19.44 6.77 9.26
N PHE A 269 18.37 7.05 10.02
CA PHE A 269 17.06 6.43 9.76
C PHE A 269 16.55 6.80 8.37
N LYS A 270 16.55 8.08 8.02
CA LYS A 270 16.06 8.52 6.71
C LYS A 270 16.86 7.89 5.57
N ALA A 271 18.18 7.87 5.69
CA ALA A 271 19.06 7.30 4.67
C ALA A 271 18.84 5.79 4.50
N ASN A 272 18.86 5.03 5.59
CA ASN A 272 18.77 3.57 5.55
C ASN A 272 17.37 3.09 5.19
N VAL A 273 16.32 3.75 5.69
CA VAL A 273 14.94 3.43 5.31
C VAL A 273 14.67 3.82 3.86
N ARG A 274 15.23 4.92 3.35
CA ARG A 274 15.15 5.24 1.92
C ARG A 274 15.75 4.15 1.05
N GLN A 275 16.89 3.59 1.44
CA GLN A 275 17.50 2.46 0.73
C GLN A 275 16.63 1.20 0.81
N LEU A 276 16.05 0.91 1.98
CA LEU A 276 15.11 -0.19 2.17
C LEU A 276 13.86 -0.06 1.29
N LEU A 277 13.39 1.17 1.07
CA LEU A 277 12.20 1.51 0.28
C LEU A 277 12.53 1.94 -1.16
N GLN A 278 13.65 1.51 -1.73
CA GLN A 278 14.05 1.94 -3.08
C GLN A 278 12.97 1.64 -4.15
N GLY A 279 12.30 0.49 -4.06
CA GLY A 279 11.21 0.14 -4.98
C GLY A 279 10.02 1.10 -4.91
N GLU A 280 9.67 1.56 -3.71
CA GLU A 280 8.63 2.56 -3.48
C GLU A 280 9.00 3.91 -4.10
N TYR A 281 10.27 4.34 -3.98
CA TYR A 281 10.73 5.59 -4.58
C TYR A 281 10.71 5.57 -6.10
N VAL A 282 11.01 4.43 -6.75
CA VAL A 282 10.88 4.30 -8.20
C VAL A 282 9.45 4.60 -8.65
N VAL A 283 8.46 4.06 -7.94
CA VAL A 283 7.04 4.31 -8.24
C VAL A 283 6.64 5.75 -7.90
N TYR A 284 7.02 6.25 -6.72
CA TYR A 284 6.72 7.61 -6.26
C TYR A 284 7.24 8.66 -7.23
N ASP A 285 8.53 8.60 -7.58
CA ASP A 285 9.18 9.55 -8.49
C ASP A 285 8.55 9.47 -9.89
N LYS A 286 8.17 8.27 -10.35
CA LYS A 286 7.50 8.10 -11.64
C LYS A 286 6.09 8.70 -11.64
N ILE A 287 5.33 8.56 -10.56
CA ILE A 287 4.02 9.23 -10.41
C ILE A 287 4.22 10.75 -10.44
N LYS A 288 5.19 11.27 -9.68
CA LYS A 288 5.50 12.71 -9.67
C LYS A 288 5.86 13.24 -11.07
N GLU A 289 6.66 12.49 -11.82
CA GLU A 289 7.03 12.82 -13.21
C GLU A 289 5.79 12.90 -14.12
N ILE A 290 4.94 11.87 -14.11
CA ILE A 290 3.75 11.79 -14.98
C ILE A 290 2.76 12.92 -14.68
N TYR A 291 2.56 13.22 -13.40
CA TYR A 291 1.54 14.17 -12.94
C TYR A 291 2.09 15.58 -12.66
N SER A 292 3.37 15.84 -12.96
CA SER A 292 4.03 17.15 -12.80
C SER A 292 3.90 17.75 -11.39
N LEU A 293 4.19 16.94 -10.37
CA LEU A 293 4.10 17.28 -8.93
C LEU A 293 5.44 17.67 -8.29
#